data_AF-B4NLG5-F1
#
_entry.id   AF-B4NLG5-F1
#
_cell.length_a   1.000
_cell.length_b   1.000
_cell.length_c   1.000
_cell.angle_alpha   90.00
_cell.angle_beta   90.00
_cell.angle_gamma   90.00
#
_symmetry.space_group_name_H-M   'P 1'
#
loop_
_entity.id
_entity.type
_entity.pdbx_description
1 polymer ?
#
loop_
_entity_poly.entity_id
_entity_poly.type
_entity_poly.pdbx_seq_one_letter_code
_entity_poly.pdbx_strand_id
1 'polypeptide(L)'
;MRNMLNPRLVPIRRIQLASRLEGAVKTGGGKVTPKMANLQKKFQENNGKPVFLKGGAMDNILYRLTLVLCVLGVVGDVWLWFGYILA
;
A
#
# COMPACT_ATOMS: atom_id res chain seq x y z
N MET A 1 3.22 -5.85 61.74
CA MET A 1 2.78 -6.42 60.45
C MET A 1 1.99 -5.38 59.69
N ARG A 2 2.21 -5.24 58.38
CA ARG A 2 1.58 -4.31 57.41
C ARG A 2 2.30 -2.99 57.16
N ASN A 3 3.51 -3.11 56.63
CA ASN A 3 4.30 -2.03 56.05
C ASN A 3 4.47 -2.28 54.54
N MET A 4 3.36 -2.38 53.79
CA MET A 4 3.40 -2.88 52.39
C MET A 4 2.38 -2.27 51.42
N LEU A 5 1.85 -1.07 51.64
CA LEU A 5 0.91 -0.44 50.68
C LEU A 5 1.23 1.04 50.41
N ASN A 6 2.42 1.31 49.88
CA ASN A 6 2.63 2.51 49.08
C ASN A 6 3.23 2.09 47.73
N PRO A 7 2.41 1.86 46.69
CA PRO A 7 2.94 1.67 45.35
C PRO A 7 3.58 2.99 44.93
N ARG A 8 4.91 3.06 45.06
CA ARG A 8 5.68 4.15 44.45
C ARG A 8 5.39 4.11 42.96
N LEU A 9 4.61 5.08 42.49
CA LEU A 9 4.46 5.40 41.08
C LEU A 9 5.86 5.74 40.57
N VAL A 10 6.56 4.74 40.03
CA VAL A 10 7.73 4.98 39.19
C VAL A 10 7.21 5.81 38.03
N PRO A 11 7.75 7.02 37.76
CA PRO A 11 7.41 7.72 36.54
C PRO A 11 7.86 6.84 35.39
N ILE A 12 6.89 6.16 34.76
CA ILE A 12 7.11 5.45 33.52
C ILE A 12 7.68 6.52 32.58
N ARG A 13 8.97 6.41 32.26
CA ARG A 13 9.63 7.14 31.17
C ARG A 13 9.03 6.66 29.85
N ARG A 14 7.73 6.90 29.67
CA ARG A 14 7.01 6.71 28.42
C ARG A 14 7.43 7.86 27.53
N ILE A 15 8.60 7.67 26.91
CA ILE A 15 8.83 8.10 25.54
C ILE A 15 8.61 9.61 25.36
N GLN A 16 9.46 10.41 26.00
CA GLN A 16 9.78 11.78 25.56
C GLN A 16 10.51 11.79 24.19
N LEU A 17 10.59 10.64 23.51
CA LEU A 17 11.11 10.47 22.15
C LEU A 17 10.21 11.16 21.12
N ALA A 18 8.89 11.22 21.35
CA ALA A 18 7.96 11.86 20.42
C ALA A 18 8.30 13.34 20.24
N SER A 19 8.55 14.07 21.34
CA SER A 19 8.86 15.51 21.30
C SER A 19 10.31 15.83 20.90
N ARG A 20 11.24 14.86 20.94
CA ARG A 20 12.59 15.04 20.38
C ARG A 20 12.68 14.77 18.88
N LEU A 21 11.78 13.95 18.33
CA LEU A 21 11.65 13.77 16.87
C LEU A 21 11.02 15.00 16.21
N GLU A 22 10.15 15.74 16.90
CA GLU A 22 9.57 16.98 16.37
C GLU A 22 10.61 18.06 16.08
N GLY A 23 11.73 18.09 16.81
CA GLY A 23 12.83 19.03 16.57
C GLY A 23 13.91 18.54 15.59
N ALA A 24 13.88 17.26 15.19
CA ALA A 24 14.95 16.64 14.40
C ALA A 24 14.48 16.01 13.08
N VAL A 25 13.22 16.18 12.67
CA VAL A 25 12.87 16.09 11.24
C VAL A 25 13.27 17.39 10.57
N LYS A 26 14.59 17.60 10.46
CA LYS A 26 15.13 18.34 9.33
C LYS A 26 14.86 17.46 8.12
N THR A 27 13.65 17.52 7.56
CA THR A 27 13.39 17.02 6.21
C THR A 27 14.45 17.68 5.35
N GLY A 28 15.49 16.91 5.00
CA GLY A 28 16.42 17.27 3.96
C GLY A 28 15.57 17.38 2.71
N GLY A 29 15.08 18.59 2.45
CA GLY A 29 14.31 18.93 1.27
C GLY A 29 15.22 18.85 0.07
N GLY A 30 15.55 17.62 -0.35
CA GLY A 30 15.98 17.35 -1.70
C GLY A 30 14.93 18.00 -2.59
N LYS A 31 15.35 18.95 -3.41
CA LYS A 31 14.46 19.77 -4.23
C LYS A 31 13.53 18.83 -4.99
N VAL A 32 12.25 18.80 -4.61
CA VAL A 32 11.25 17.99 -5.30
C VAL A 32 11.16 18.56 -6.70
N THR A 33 11.64 17.79 -7.69
CA THR A 33 11.55 18.21 -9.08
C THR A 33 10.07 18.42 -9.41
N PRO A 34 9.69 19.47 -10.17
CA PRO A 34 8.29 19.75 -10.50
C PRO A 34 7.55 18.53 -11.08
N LYS A 35 8.27 17.68 -11.84
CA LYS A 35 7.75 16.40 -12.35
C LYS A 35 7.31 15.45 -11.23
N MET A 36 8.09 15.33 -10.17
CA MET A 36 7.82 14.44 -9.04
C MET A 36 6.64 14.95 -8.19
N ALA A 37 6.53 16.27 -8.01
CA ALA A 37 5.38 16.88 -7.34
C ALA A 37 4.06 16.64 -8.11
N ASN A 38 4.09 16.75 -9.45
CA ASN A 38 2.91 16.47 -10.27
C ASN A 38 2.49 14.99 -10.20
N LEU A 39 3.47 14.08 -10.19
CA LEU A 39 3.20 12.66 -10.04
C LEU A 39 2.65 12.34 -8.65
N GLN A 40 3.21 12.91 -7.59
CA GLN A 40 2.67 12.77 -6.23
C GLN A 40 1.23 13.26 -6.14
N LYS A 41 0.90 14.43 -6.72
CA LYS A 41 -0.48 14.93 -6.75
C LYS A 41 -1.42 13.95 -7.45
N LYS A 42 -1.05 13.43 -8.62
CA LYS A 42 -1.86 12.46 -9.38
C LYS A 42 -2.08 11.15 -8.60
N PHE A 43 -1.06 10.63 -7.93
CA PHE A 43 -1.17 9.39 -7.15
C PHE A 43 -1.75 9.57 -5.74
N GLN A 44 -1.78 10.79 -5.21
CA GLN A 44 -2.40 11.10 -3.90
C GLN A 44 -3.81 11.69 -4.02
N GLU A 45 -4.30 11.96 -5.22
CA GLU A 45 -5.67 12.43 -5.45
C GLU A 45 -6.69 11.44 -4.85
N ASN A 46 -7.67 11.94 -4.09
CA ASN A 46 -8.57 11.11 -3.29
C ASN A 46 -9.73 10.52 -4.12
N ASN A 47 -9.38 9.78 -5.18
CA ASN A 47 -10.32 9.28 -6.19
C ASN A 47 -10.92 7.90 -5.85
N GLY A 48 -10.57 7.30 -4.72
CA GLY A 48 -11.00 5.94 -4.33
C GLY A 48 -10.51 4.81 -5.25
N LYS A 49 -9.77 5.12 -6.32
CA LYS A 49 -9.26 4.14 -7.29
C LYS A 49 -8.03 3.42 -6.74
N PRO A 50 -7.90 2.10 -6.96
CA PRO A 50 -6.75 1.34 -6.52
C PRO A 50 -5.48 1.80 -7.27
N VAL A 51 -4.32 1.58 -6.65
CA VAL A 51 -3.02 2.10 -7.14
C VAL A 51 -2.70 1.67 -8.58
N PHE A 52 -3.11 0.47 -8.99
CA PHE A 52 -2.87 -0.09 -10.32
C PHE A 52 -3.80 0.44 -11.42
N LEU A 53 -4.81 1.25 -11.12
CA LEU A 53 -5.65 1.94 -12.11
C LEU A 53 -5.47 3.47 -12.09
N LYS A 54 -4.52 3.96 -11.28
CA LYS A 54 -4.34 5.40 -11.00
C LYS A 54 -3.36 6.08 -11.96
N GLY A 55 -2.59 5.31 -12.73
CA GLY A 55 -1.69 5.81 -13.78
C GLY A 55 -2.43 6.31 -15.01
N GLY A 56 -3.63 5.81 -15.31
CA GLY A 56 -4.55 6.40 -16.29
C GLY A 56 -5.42 5.39 -17.04
N ALA A 57 -5.93 5.80 -18.20
CA ALA A 57 -6.79 4.95 -19.06
C ALA A 57 -6.04 3.74 -19.62
N MET A 58 -4.73 3.88 -19.89
CA MET A 58 -3.88 2.77 -20.37
C MET A 58 -3.85 1.59 -19.39
N ASP A 59 -3.81 1.87 -18.08
CA ASP A 59 -3.81 0.82 -17.05
C ASP A 59 -5.07 -0.04 -17.11
N ASN A 60 -6.22 0.57 -17.43
CA ASN A 60 -7.50 -0.14 -17.55
C ASN A 60 -7.52 -1.05 -18.78
N ILE A 61 -6.97 -0.58 -19.92
CA ILE A 61 -6.86 -1.38 -21.13
C ILE A 61 -5.93 -2.56 -20.88
N LEU A 62 -4.76 -2.30 -20.32
CA LEU A 62 -3.77 -3.33 -20.03
C LEU A 62 -4.34 -4.38 -19.07
N TYR A 63 -4.99 -3.96 -17.99
CA TYR A 63 -5.63 -4.86 -17.04
C TYR A 63 -6.69 -5.75 -17.71
N ARG A 64 -7.57 -5.17 -18.53
CA ARG A 64 -8.63 -5.91 -19.23
C ARG A 64 -8.06 -6.90 -20.24
N LEU A 65 -7.03 -6.52 -20.98
CA LEU A 65 -6.37 -7.42 -21.93
C LEU A 65 -5.73 -8.61 -21.22
N THR A 66 -5.02 -8.38 -20.11
CA THR A 66 -4.44 -9.46 -19.31
C THR A 66 -5.53 -10.38 -18.76
N LEU A 67 -6.63 -9.82 -18.26
CA LEU A 67 -7.73 -10.60 -17.72
C LEU A 67 -8.38 -11.48 -18.80
N VAL A 68 -8.64 -10.92 -19.98
CA VAL A 68 -9.17 -11.67 -21.13
C VAL A 68 -8.22 -12.81 -21.51
N LEU A 69 -6.92 -12.55 -21.61
CA LEU A 69 -5.94 -13.57 -21.97
C LEU A 69 -5.88 -14.71 -20.94
N CYS A 70 -5.90 -14.39 -19.65
CA CYS A 70 -5.93 -15.40 -18.59
C CYS A 70 -7.21 -16.24 -18.64
N VAL A 71 -8.37 -15.62 -18.80
CA VAL A 71 -9.65 -16.34 -18.90
C VAL A 71 -9.68 -17.25 -20.12
N LEU A 72 -9.23 -16.77 -21.28
CA LEU A 72 -9.13 -17.58 -22.49
C LEU A 72 -8.21 -18.79 -22.29
N GLY A 73 -7.06 -18.60 -21.64
CA GLY A 73 -6.13 -19.69 -21.33
C GLY A 73 -6.77 -20.75 -20.43
N VAL A 74 -7.41 -20.34 -19.33
CA VAL A 74 -8.06 -21.26 -18.39
C VAL A 74 -9.23 -21.99 -19.03
N VAL A 75 -10.07 -21.29 -19.81
CA VAL A 75 -11.19 -21.91 -20.52
C VAL A 75 -10.69 -22.91 -21.55
N GLY A 76 -9.64 -22.57 -22.31
CA GLY A 76 -9.03 -23.48 -23.27
C GLY A 76 -8.44 -24.72 -22.61
N ASP A 77 -7.75 -24.55 -21.48
CA ASP A 77 -7.18 -25.65 -20.70
C ASP A 77 -8.27 -26.62 -20.20
N VAL A 78 -9.32 -26.09 -19.57
CA VAL A 78 -10.46 -26.88 -19.08
C VAL A 78 -11.19 -27.59 -20.22
N TRP A 79 -11.38 -26.92 -21.35
CA TRP A 79 -12.01 -27.51 -22.54
C TRP A 79 -11.21 -28.69 -23.08
N LEU A 80 -9.89 -28.54 -23.16
CA LEU A 80 -8.99 -29.58 -23.66
C LEU A 80 -8.92 -30.76 -22.68
N TRP A 81 -8.87 -30.49 -21.38
CA TRP A 81 -8.93 -31.51 -20.33
C TRP A 81 -10.23 -32.33 -20.39
N PHE A 82 -11.38 -31.65 -20.54
CA PHE A 82 -12.67 -32.32 -20.64
C PHE A 82 -12.78 -33.18 -21.90
N GLY A 83 -12.25 -32.69 -23.02
CA GLY A 83 -12.14 -33.46 -24.27
C GLY A 83 -11.26 -34.70 -24.11
N TYR A 84 -10.14 -34.60 -23.40
CA TYR A 84 -9.24 -35.73 -23.13
C TYR A 84 -9.86 -36.80 -22.20
N ILE A 85 -10.76 -36.40 -21.28
CA ILE A 85 -11.45 -37.35 -20.39
C ILE A 85 -12.59 -38.10 -21.11
N LEU A 86 -13.24 -37.48 -22.10
CA LEU A 86 -14.40 -38.06 -22.80
C LEU A 86 -14.07 -38.83 -24.08
N ALA A 87 -12.88 -38.63 -24.65
CA ALA A 87 -12.38 -39.33 -25.84
C ALA A 87 -11.56 -40.57 -25.45
#